data_AF-A0A5R2MU11-F1
#
_entry.id   AF-A0A5R2MU11-F1
#
_cell.length_a   1.000
_cell.length_b   1.000
_cell.length_c   1.000
_cell.angle_alpha   90.00
_cell.angle_beta   90.00
_cell.angle_gamma   90.00
#
_symmetry.space_group_name_H-M   'P 1'
#
loop_
_entity.id
_entity.type
_entity.pdbx_description
1 polymer ?
#
loop_
_entity_poly.entity_id
_entity_poly.type
_entity_poly.pdbx_seq_one_letter_code
_entity_poly.pdbx_strand_id
1 'polypeptide(L)'
;LVAGVTTIAAYDVYHEVLLHPDQISAKFDSWFLAALAALTFAVATLGINVVANFVSPAFDFSNVFPRQIDFKKGGYIAALIALVLYPFAPWEGSAASFVNI
;
A
#
# COMPACT_ATOMS: atom_id res chain seq x y z
N LEU A 1 10.36 -4.57 1.63
CA LEU A 1 11.81 -4.46 1.35
C LEU A 1 12.33 -3.06 1.66
N VAL A 2 11.88 -2.01 0.96
CA VAL A 2 12.33 -0.61 1.19
C VAL A 2 12.21 -0.20 2.66
N ALA A 3 11.02 -0.32 3.26
CA ALA A 3 10.79 0.00 4.68
C ALA A 3 11.71 -0.81 5.63
N GLY A 4 11.89 -2.11 5.36
CA GLY A 4 12.75 -2.97 6.18
C GLY A 4 14.22 -2.56 6.12
N VAL A 5 14.75 -2.28 4.92
CA VAL A 5 16.13 -1.80 4.75
C VAL A 5 16.32 -0.45 5.42
N THR A 6 15.36 0.47 5.30
CA THR A 6 15.46 1.79 5.92
C THR A 6 15.36 1.75 7.44
N THR A 7 14.50 0.89 8.01
CA THR A 7 14.40 0.69 9.46
C THR A 7 15.69 0.10 10.03
N ILE A 8 16.29 -0.88 9.36
CA ILE A 8 17.57 -1.47 9.79
C ILE A 8 18.69 -0.41 9.76
N ALA A 9 18.80 0.35 8.67
CA ALA A 9 19.78 1.42 8.56
C ALA A 9 19.57 2.53 9.61
N ALA A 10 18.32 2.87 9.93
CA ALA A 10 18.01 3.86 10.96
C ALA A 10 18.36 3.36 12.37
N TYR A 11 18.23 2.06 12.64
CA TYR A 11 18.67 1.47 13.91
C TYR A 11 20.19 1.59 14.11
N ASP A 12 20.98 1.41 13.05
CA ASP A 12 22.44 1.57 13.12
C ASP A 12 22.87 3.02 13.43
N VAL A 13 22.06 4.01 13.03
CA VAL A 13 22.35 5.44 13.23
C VAL A 13 21.79 5.99 14.55
N TYR A 14 20.53 5.66 14.86
CA TYR A 14 19.80 6.24 15.98
C TYR A 14 19.70 5.34 17.20
N HIS A 15 20.10 4.06 17.09
CA HIS A 15 20.02 3.05 18.15
C HIS A 15 18.62 2.88 18.76
N GLU A 16 17.58 3.28 18.03
CA GLU A 16 16.18 3.17 18.40
C GLU A 16 15.43 2.35 17.34
N VAL A 17 14.46 1.56 17.79
CA VAL A 17 13.63 0.75 16.88
C VAL A 17 12.55 1.65 16.27
N LEU A 18 12.83 2.16 15.07
CA LEU A 18 11.90 2.97 14.28
C LEU A 18 11.18 2.08 13.26
N LEU A 19 10.00 1.59 13.62
CA LEU A 19 9.22 0.66 12.80
C LEU A 19 8.59 1.32 11.57
N HIS A 20 8.32 2.62 11.66
CA HIS A 20 7.67 3.34 10.57
C HIS A 20 8.62 4.36 9.92
N PRO A 21 8.72 4.37 8.58
CA PRO A 21 9.67 5.21 7.86
C PRO A 21 9.42 6.72 8.00
N ASP A 22 8.20 7.14 8.33
CA ASP A 22 7.86 8.52 8.69
C ASP A 22 8.50 8.97 10.00
N GLN A 23 8.69 8.06 10.96
CA GLN A 23 9.41 8.38 12.20
C GLN A 23 10.91 8.64 11.93
N ILE A 24 11.46 7.99 10.91
CA ILE A 24 12.84 8.19 10.47
C ILE A 24 12.98 9.54 9.77
N SER A 25 12.04 9.90 8.88
CA SER A 25 12.11 11.18 8.16
C SER A 25 11.91 12.39 9.08
N ALA A 26 11.13 12.24 10.16
CA ALA A 26 10.93 13.26 11.17
C ALA A 26 12.21 13.59 11.98
N LYS A 27 13.22 12.71 11.98
CA LYS A 27 14.52 12.94 12.63
C LYS A 27 15.54 13.67 11.73
N PHE A 28 15.18 14.04 10.50
CA PHE A 28 16.09 14.82 9.65
C PHE A 28 16.05 16.31 10.03
N ASP A 29 17.23 16.88 10.27
CA ASP A 29 17.38 18.31 10.55
C ASP A 29 17.10 19.21 9.32
N SER A 30 17.05 18.61 8.13
CA SER A 30 16.77 19.31 6.87
C SER A 30 15.38 18.98 6.34
N TRP A 31 14.53 20.01 6.24
CA TRP A 31 13.19 19.90 5.66
C TRP A 31 13.20 19.34 4.24
N PHE A 32 14.24 19.63 3.46
CA PHE A 32 14.39 19.13 2.09
C PHE A 32 14.62 17.61 2.07
N LEU A 33 15.48 17.10 2.96
CA LEU A 33 15.75 15.66 3.08
C LEU A 33 14.51 14.92 3.59
N ALA A 34 13.78 15.50 4.53
CA ALA A 34 12.50 14.96 5.00
C ALA A 34 11.47 14.85 3.88
N ALA A 35 11.31 15.91 3.07
CA ALA A 35 10.40 15.90 1.93
C ALA A 35 10.80 14.89 0.86
N LEU A 36 12.11 14.81 0.54
CA LEU A 36 12.62 13.85 -0.43
C LEU A 36 12.38 12.41 0.03
N ALA A 37 12.68 12.11 1.30
CA ALA A 37 12.44 10.78 1.86
C ALA A 37 10.95 10.42 1.85
N ALA A 38 10.08 11.34 2.28
CA ALA A 38 8.64 11.13 2.24
C ALA A 38 8.13 10.83 0.81
N LEU A 39 8.64 11.57 -0.19
CA LEU A 39 8.31 11.33 -1.59
C LEU A 39 8.79 9.95 -2.06
N THR A 40 10.04 9.58 -1.75
CA THR A 40 10.58 8.25 -2.09
C THR A 40 9.74 7.13 -1.48
N PHE A 41 9.37 7.24 -0.20
CA PHE A 41 8.51 6.25 0.46
C PHE A 41 7.11 6.21 -0.13
N ALA A 42 6.51 7.37 -0.43
CA ALA A 42 5.20 7.42 -1.06
C ALA A 42 5.22 6.73 -2.42
N VAL A 43 6.20 7.03 -3.26
CA VAL A 43 6.35 6.41 -4.60
C VAL A 43 6.61 4.91 -4.48
N ALA A 44 7.47 4.47 -3.56
CA ALA A 44 7.75 3.05 -3.36
C ALA A 44 6.51 2.27 -2.89
N THR A 45 5.79 2.80 -1.91
CA THR A 45 4.56 2.17 -1.38
C THR A 45 3.46 2.14 -2.42
N LEU A 46 3.19 3.26 -3.11
CA LEU A 46 2.17 3.32 -4.15
C LEU A 46 2.54 2.41 -5.33
N GLY A 47 3.78 2.45 -5.80
CA GLY A 47 4.22 1.67 -6.95
C GLY A 47 4.06 0.17 -6.74
N ILE A 48 4.54 -0.36 -5.61
CA ILE A 48 4.45 -1.80 -5.31
C ILE A 48 3.00 -2.22 -5.09
N ASN A 49 2.21 -1.43 -4.37
CA ASN A 49 0.80 -1.77 -4.11
C ASN A 49 -0.05 -1.72 -5.38
N VAL A 50 0.17 -0.75 -6.27
CA VAL A 50 -0.55 -0.67 -7.55
C VAL A 50 -0.21 -1.89 -8.40
N VAL A 51 1.06 -2.23 -8.55
CA VAL A 51 1.46 -3.39 -9.37
C VAL A 51 0.98 -4.71 -8.76
N ALA A 52 1.14 -4.90 -7.45
CA ALA A 52 0.83 -6.16 -6.80
C ALA A 52 -0.68 -6.39 -6.62
N ASN A 53 -1.42 -5.37 -6.19
CA ASN A 53 -2.80 -5.54 -5.72
C ASN A 53 -3.85 -4.95 -6.66
N PHE A 54 -3.48 -4.04 -7.57
CA PHE A 54 -4.44 -3.39 -8.48
C PHE A 54 -4.39 -3.95 -9.90
N VAL A 55 -3.23 -4.35 -10.40
CA VAL A 55 -3.08 -4.83 -11.79
C VAL A 55 -3.84 -6.13 -12.05
N SER A 56 -3.77 -7.13 -11.15
CA SER A 56 -4.47 -8.41 -11.36
C SER A 56 -5.99 -8.24 -11.45
N PRO A 57 -6.68 -7.58 -10.47
CA PRO A 57 -8.11 -7.35 -10.57
C PRO A 57 -8.53 -6.57 -11.82
N ALA A 58 -7.74 -5.56 -12.22
CA ALA A 58 -8.01 -4.78 -13.42
C ALA A 58 -7.97 -5.64 -14.69
N PHE A 59 -6.99 -6.56 -14.78
CA PHE A 59 -6.93 -7.52 -15.87
C PHE A 59 -8.06 -8.55 -15.82
N ASP A 60 -8.39 -9.07 -14.65
CA ASP A 60 -9.48 -10.02 -14.47
C ASP A 60 -10.79 -9.46 -15.03
N PHE A 61 -11.18 -8.23 -14.65
CA PHE A 61 -12.39 -7.60 -15.20
C PHE A 61 -12.33 -7.33 -16.70
N SER A 62 -11.16 -6.94 -17.22
CA SER A 62 -10.99 -6.75 -18.66
C SER A 62 -11.12 -8.06 -19.46
N ASN A 63 -10.75 -9.19 -18.86
CA ASN A 63 -10.82 -10.51 -19.48
C ASN A 63 -12.23 -11.14 -19.40
N VAL A 64 -13.08 -10.72 -18.46
CA VAL A 64 -14.47 -11.21 -18.37
C VAL A 64 -15.31 -10.72 -19.56
N PHE A 65 -15.18 -9.45 -19.95
CA PHE A 65 -15.89 -8.89 -21.12
C PHE A 65 -14.96 -8.04 -22.00
N PRO A 66 -14.02 -8.65 -22.73
CA PRO A 66 -12.94 -7.95 -23.43
C PRO A 66 -13.41 -7.05 -24.57
N ARG A 67 -14.62 -7.24 -25.08
CA ARG A 67 -15.21 -6.36 -26.11
C ARG A 67 -15.74 -5.04 -25.53
N GLN A 68 -15.96 -4.96 -24.22
CA GLN A 68 -16.62 -3.82 -23.57
C GLN A 68 -15.75 -3.16 -22.49
N ILE A 69 -14.89 -3.94 -21.84
CA ILE A 69 -14.07 -3.55 -20.70
C ILE A 69 -12.60 -3.63 -21.11
N ASP A 70 -11.94 -2.48 -21.19
CA ASP A 70 -10.50 -2.38 -21.33
C ASP A 70 -9.84 -2.34 -19.94
N PHE A 71 -8.50 -2.39 -19.90
CA PHE A 71 -7.76 -2.35 -18.63
C PHE A 71 -8.10 -1.12 -17.78
N LYS A 72 -8.33 0.05 -18.40
CA LYS A 72 -8.70 1.27 -17.67
C LYS A 72 -10.07 1.13 -17.00
N LYS A 73 -11.09 0.68 -17.74
CA LYS A 73 -12.42 0.41 -17.18
C LYS A 73 -12.38 -0.70 -16.12
N GLY A 74 -11.64 -1.78 -16.37
CA GLY A 74 -11.44 -2.85 -15.41
C GLY A 74 -10.81 -2.34 -14.11
N GLY A 75 -9.82 -1.46 -14.21
CA GLY A 75 -9.23 -0.76 -13.08
C GLY A 75 -10.22 0.12 -12.32
N TYR A 76 -11.07 0.88 -13.02
CA TYR A 76 -12.12 1.67 -12.35
C TYR A 76 -13.13 0.81 -11.60
N ILE A 77 -13.54 -0.33 -12.19
CA ILE A 77 -14.43 -1.29 -11.55
C ILE A 77 -13.78 -1.86 -10.28
N ALA A 78 -12.52 -2.31 -10.38
CA ALA A 78 -11.77 -2.83 -9.23
C ALA A 78 -11.63 -1.79 -8.11
N ALA A 79 -11.30 -0.53 -8.44
CA ALA A 79 -11.19 0.55 -7.47
C ALA A 79 -12.53 0.85 -6.78
N LEU A 80 -13.62 0.88 -7.55
CA LEU A 80 -14.97 1.12 -7.00
C LEU A 80 -15.37 0.01 -6.02
N ILE A 81 -15.14 -1.25 -6.39
CA ILE A 81 -15.42 -2.41 -5.52
C ILE A 81 -14.59 -2.32 -4.24
N ALA A 82 -13.29 -2.02 -4.34
CA ALA A 82 -12.42 -1.86 -3.17
C ALA A 82 -12.92 -0.73 -2.25
N LEU A 83 -13.34 0.40 -2.81
CA LEU A 83 -13.87 1.54 -2.04
C LEU A 83 -15.18 1.19 -1.33
N VAL A 84 -16.08 0.45 -2.01
CA VAL A 84 -17.37 0.01 -1.43
C VAL A 84 -17.16 -1.04 -0.35
N LEU A 85 -16.15 -1.92 -0.47
CA LEU A 85 -15.85 -2.95 0.53
C LEU A 85 -15.11 -2.41 1.75
N TYR A 86 -14.31 -1.34 1.59
CA TYR A 86 -13.55 -0.72 2.69
C TYR A 86 -14.38 -0.46 3.96
N PRO A 87 -15.58 0.17 3.92
CA PRO A 87 -16.37 0.42 5.13
C PRO A 87 -16.91 -0.83 5.82
N PHE A 88 -16.98 -1.98 5.14
CA PHE A 88 -17.41 -3.24 5.74
C PHE A 88 -16.26 -4.02 6.38
N ALA A 89 -15.00 -3.68 6.02
CA ALA A 89 -13.74 -4.26 6.46
C ALA A 89 -13.87 -5.59 7.23
N PRO A 90 -14.31 -6.68 6.57
CA PRO A 90 -14.64 -7.91 7.30
C PRO A 90 -13.43 -8.43 8.08
N TRP A 91 -12.21 -8.18 7.60
CA TRP A 91 -10.94 -8.50 8.25
C TRP A 91 -10.62 -7.73 9.55
N GLU A 92 -11.39 -6.72 9.94
CA GLU A 92 -11.25 -6.07 11.26
C GLU A 92 -11.89 -6.88 12.40
N GLY A 93 -12.78 -7.82 12.06
CA GLY A 93 -13.23 -8.85 13.00
C GLY A 93 -12.19 -9.97 13.14
N SER A 94 -12.00 -10.46 14.37
CA SER A 94 -11.31 -11.74 14.61
C SER A 94 -11.82 -12.80 13.63
N ALA A 95 -10.95 -13.65 13.07
CA ALA A 95 -11.38 -14.76 12.22
C ALA A 95 -12.47 -15.66 12.86
N ALA A 96 -12.62 -15.60 14.19
CA ALA A 96 -13.70 -16.21 14.96
C ALA A 96 -15.11 -15.62 14.69
N SER A 97 -15.24 -14.42 14.12
CA SER A 97 -16.56 -13.88 13.73
C SER A 97 -17.08 -14.46 12.41
N PHE A 98 -16.20 -14.98 11.54
CA PHE A 98 -16.56 -15.60 10.27
C PHE A 98 -16.77 -17.11 10.40
N VAL A 99 -16.11 -17.73 11.37
CA VAL A 99 -16.29 -19.12 11.76
C VAL A 99 -16.88 -19.10 13.15
N ASN A 100 -18.21 -19.12 13.25
CA ASN A 100 -18.96 -19.17 14.51
C ASN A 100 -18.64 -20.47 15.28
N ILE A 101 -17.49 -20.49 15.97
CA ILE A 101 -17.03 -21.44 16.99
C ILE A 101 -16.63 -20.61 18.21
#